data_AF-A0A9E3GPY5-F1
#
_entry.id   AF-A0A9E3GPY5-F1
#
_cell.length_a   1.000
_cell.length_b   1.000
_cell.length_c   1.000
_cell.angle_alpha   90.00
_cell.angle_beta   90.00
_cell.angle_gamma   90.00
#
_symmetry.space_group_name_H-M   'P 1'
#
loop_
_entity.id
_entity.type
_entity.pdbx_description
1 polymer ?
#
loop_
_entity_poly.entity_id
_entity_poly.type
_entity_poly.pdbx_seq_one_letter_code
_entity_poly.pdbx_strand_id
1 'polypeptide(L)'
;MRVESSLTSISWIPSEALPGLSRVPFEVGVTHYDRPPPDHIDDLEALRQTDRFRFANVLAAWVEVAEGRIVAHGHQGGGRIGATTIGRGRAALTFPAVALPDRRATPEVSSESVTFVQTAGGRTALPAPRRVRHPPFVQVEAPLCWTTLALTIRADGTSSGEMTGASPFPRHWLYDDGGTLVGKSGLIDFATWYRDAFGRHTPWGDADSPALVTEVESALERSLSAIIMGGARPAIRRLRAEATLVEQGRPGDELYLLLDGVLRVEVDGRALADLGPGALVGERALLEGGLRTSTLRAVTPCKVAVVSGERIDPAALAELSLGHRREQSPG
;
A
#
# COMPACT_ATOMS: atom_id res chain seq x y z
N MET A 1 -19.19 -19.52 -22.11
CA MET A 1 -18.55 -19.66 -20.78
C MET A 1 -18.60 -18.30 -20.11
N ARG A 2 -18.87 -18.24 -18.81
CA ARG A 2 -18.80 -16.99 -18.04
C ARG A 2 -17.52 -17.00 -17.21
N VAL A 3 -16.75 -15.92 -17.31
CA VAL A 3 -15.51 -15.71 -16.55
C VAL A 3 -15.76 -14.52 -15.63
N GLU A 4 -15.49 -14.70 -14.34
CA GLU A 4 -15.65 -13.67 -13.32
C GLU A 4 -14.31 -13.47 -12.62
N SER A 5 -14.00 -12.24 -12.26
CA SER A 5 -12.81 -11.93 -11.46
C SER A 5 -13.07 -10.65 -10.66
N SER A 6 -12.21 -10.41 -9.68
CA SER A 6 -12.28 -9.22 -8.86
C SER A 6 -10.89 -8.73 -8.45
N LEU A 7 -10.83 -7.47 -8.05
CA LEU A 7 -9.65 -6.83 -7.50
C LEU A 7 -10.11 -6.01 -6.31
N THR A 8 -9.48 -6.23 -5.15
CA THR A 8 -9.84 -5.55 -3.91
C THR A 8 -8.67 -4.71 -3.42
N SER A 9 -8.93 -3.45 -3.04
CA SER A 9 -7.98 -2.67 -2.26
C SER A 9 -8.45 -2.52 -0.82
N ILE A 10 -7.50 -2.52 0.13
CA ILE A 10 -7.74 -2.19 1.53
C ILE A 10 -6.81 -1.06 1.97
N SER A 11 -7.40 -0.01 2.54
CA SER A 11 -6.74 1.18 3.07
C SER A 11 -6.64 1.14 4.59
N TRP A 12 -5.44 1.24 5.14
CA TRP A 12 -5.19 1.16 6.58
C TRP A 12 -4.05 2.09 7.01
N ILE A 13 -4.06 2.54 8.25
CA ILE A 13 -3.10 3.51 8.80
C ILE A 13 -1.96 2.77 9.51
N PRO A 14 -0.73 2.75 8.95
CA PRO A 14 0.42 2.15 9.61
C PRO A 14 0.87 2.99 10.81
N SER A 15 1.44 2.31 11.81
CA SER A 15 1.94 2.97 13.02
C SER A 15 3.09 3.96 12.74
N GLU A 16 3.85 3.70 11.69
CA GLU A 16 5.05 4.46 11.33
C GLU A 16 4.76 5.67 10.42
N ALA A 17 3.55 5.74 9.86
CA ALA A 17 3.18 6.61 8.74
C ALA A 17 2.97 8.09 9.12
N LEU A 18 2.75 8.40 10.40
CA LEU A 18 2.48 9.77 10.84
C LEU A 18 3.76 10.50 11.30
N PRO A 19 3.99 11.76 10.94
CA PRO A 19 5.09 12.58 11.45
C PRO A 19 4.70 13.41 12.69
N GLY A 20 5.65 13.61 13.61
CA GLY A 20 5.60 14.65 14.65
C GLY A 20 4.31 14.70 15.47
N LEU A 21 3.77 15.91 15.67
CA LEU A 21 2.56 16.17 16.47
C LEU A 21 1.29 15.49 15.92
N SER A 22 1.27 15.06 14.65
CA SER A 22 0.14 14.30 14.07
C SER A 22 -0.02 12.91 14.69
N ARG A 23 0.99 12.42 15.42
CA ARG A 23 0.92 11.18 16.21
C ARG A 23 0.18 11.35 17.53
N VAL A 24 0.11 12.58 18.06
CA VAL A 24 -0.41 12.86 19.41
C VAL A 24 -1.82 12.29 19.61
N PRO A 25 -2.79 12.45 18.68
CA PRO A 25 -4.11 11.84 18.84
C PRO A 25 -4.08 10.31 18.92
N PHE A 26 -3.11 9.64 18.29
CA PHE A 26 -2.94 8.19 18.33
C PHE A 26 -2.25 7.75 19.63
N GLU A 27 -1.22 8.49 20.07
CA GLU A 27 -0.45 8.21 21.28
C GLU A 27 -1.25 8.48 22.57
N VAL A 28 -2.14 9.49 22.57
CA VAL A 28 -3.01 9.82 23.71
C VAL A 28 -4.34 9.06 23.70
N GLY A 29 -4.53 8.10 22.77
CA GLY A 29 -5.68 7.19 22.73
C GLY A 29 -6.99 7.83 22.25
N VAL A 30 -6.90 8.95 21.53
CA VAL A 30 -8.03 9.57 20.84
C VAL A 30 -8.38 8.75 19.59
N THR A 31 -7.40 8.24 18.85
CA THR A 31 -7.58 7.29 17.73
C THR A 31 -6.56 6.14 17.85
N HIS A 32 -6.67 5.09 17.02
CA HIS A 32 -5.80 3.91 17.08
C HIS A 32 -5.12 3.66 15.72
N TYR A 33 -3.92 3.10 15.77
CA TYR A 33 -3.29 2.53 14.58
C TYR A 33 -4.00 1.24 14.20
N ASP A 34 -4.13 1.00 12.89
CA ASP A 34 -4.72 -0.24 12.40
C ASP A 34 -3.69 -1.36 12.56
N ARG A 35 -4.11 -2.54 13.04
CA ARG A 35 -3.31 -3.74 12.81
C ARG A 35 -3.23 -3.95 11.30
N PRO A 36 -2.06 -4.32 10.74
CA PRO A 36 -1.96 -4.64 9.33
C PRO A 36 -3.11 -5.58 8.89
N PRO A 37 -3.74 -5.33 7.73
CA PRO A 37 -4.68 -6.27 7.15
C PRO A 37 -4.08 -7.67 7.01
N PRO A 38 -4.90 -8.73 6.98
CA PRO A 38 -4.38 -10.07 6.73
C PRO A 38 -3.85 -10.18 5.29
N ASP A 39 -2.94 -11.11 5.04
CA ASP A 39 -2.40 -11.36 3.69
C ASP A 39 -3.41 -12.10 2.79
N HIS A 40 -4.46 -12.66 3.39
CA HIS A 40 -5.58 -13.29 2.71
C HIS A 40 -6.89 -12.74 3.30
N ILE A 41 -7.83 -12.34 2.44
CA ILE A 41 -9.14 -11.86 2.85
C ILE A 41 -10.12 -13.04 2.84
N ASP A 42 -10.43 -13.56 4.02
CA ASP A 42 -11.50 -14.57 4.17
C ASP A 42 -12.89 -13.91 4.18
N ASP A 43 -13.02 -12.79 4.90
CA ASP A 43 -14.27 -12.07 5.08
C ASP A 43 -14.00 -10.56 5.23
N LEU A 44 -14.20 -9.82 4.13
CA LEU A 44 -14.03 -8.38 4.10
C LEU A 44 -15.03 -7.64 5.02
N GLU A 45 -16.23 -8.19 5.20
CA GLU A 45 -17.26 -7.57 6.03
C GLU A 45 -16.94 -7.73 7.51
N ALA A 46 -16.44 -8.89 7.94
CA ALA A 46 -15.93 -9.08 9.30
C ALA A 46 -14.76 -8.13 9.61
N LEU A 47 -13.84 -7.93 8.65
CA LEU A 47 -12.77 -6.93 8.78
C LEU A 47 -13.34 -5.51 8.93
N ARG A 48 -14.39 -5.17 8.17
CA ARG A 48 -15.06 -3.86 8.25
C ARG A 48 -15.72 -3.65 9.61
N GLN A 49 -16.42 -4.65 10.13
CA GLN A 49 -17.14 -4.58 11.42
C GLN A 49 -16.21 -4.49 12.63
N THR A 50 -14.97 -4.96 12.48
CA THR A 50 -13.94 -4.92 13.53
C THR A 50 -12.95 -3.76 13.35
N ASP A 51 -13.31 -2.76 12.55
CA ASP A 51 -12.51 -1.55 12.26
C ASP A 51 -11.07 -1.87 11.80
N ARG A 52 -10.88 -2.98 11.07
CA ARG A 52 -9.55 -3.43 10.60
C ARG A 52 -9.01 -2.67 9.40
N PHE A 53 -9.86 -1.84 8.79
CA PHE A 53 -9.48 -0.93 7.72
C PHE A 53 -10.35 0.32 7.69
N ARG A 54 -9.86 1.36 7.04
CA ARG A 54 -10.57 2.65 6.89
C ARG A 54 -11.46 2.67 5.67
N PHE A 55 -10.98 2.09 4.58
CA PHE A 55 -11.68 2.03 3.30
C PHE A 55 -11.28 0.77 2.54
N ALA A 56 -12.19 0.23 1.74
CA ALA A 56 -11.89 -0.79 0.74
C ALA A 56 -12.60 -0.49 -0.58
N ASN A 57 -11.94 -0.76 -1.71
CA ASN A 57 -12.52 -0.71 -3.04
C ASN A 57 -12.61 -2.13 -3.59
N VAL A 58 -13.82 -2.64 -3.83
CA VAL A 58 -14.00 -3.95 -4.47
C VAL A 58 -14.45 -3.71 -5.90
N LEU A 59 -13.58 -3.94 -6.89
CA LEU A 59 -13.93 -3.97 -8.30
C LEU A 59 -14.19 -5.43 -8.67
N ALA A 60 -15.42 -5.79 -9.01
CA ALA A 60 -15.76 -7.12 -9.49
C ALA A 60 -16.35 -7.02 -10.89
N ALA A 61 -16.05 -7.96 -11.77
CA ALA A 61 -16.59 -7.93 -13.12
C ALA A 61 -16.70 -9.33 -13.70
N TRP A 62 -17.45 -9.44 -14.80
CA TRP A 62 -17.60 -10.67 -15.54
C TRP A 62 -17.64 -10.41 -17.04
N VAL A 63 -17.24 -11.43 -17.81
CA VAL A 63 -17.39 -11.48 -19.26
C VAL A 63 -18.01 -12.82 -19.67
N GLU A 64 -18.80 -12.82 -20.73
CA GLU A 64 -19.30 -14.02 -21.37
C GLU A 64 -18.52 -14.24 -22.66
N VAL A 65 -17.99 -15.45 -22.81
CA VAL A 65 -17.18 -15.89 -23.94
C VAL A 65 -17.93 -16.94 -24.75
N ALA A 66 -18.05 -16.72 -26.05
CA ALA A 66 -18.56 -17.68 -27.02
C ALA A 66 -17.55 -17.77 -28.18
N GLU A 67 -17.21 -18.99 -28.59
CA GLU A 67 -16.26 -19.23 -29.70
C GLU A 67 -14.92 -18.47 -29.54
N GLY A 68 -14.42 -18.41 -28.31
CA GLY A 68 -13.16 -17.71 -27.98
C GLY A 68 -13.24 -16.19 -28.04
N ARG A 69 -14.44 -15.61 -28.13
CA ARG A 69 -14.66 -14.16 -28.17
C ARG A 69 -15.62 -13.69 -27.09
N ILE A 70 -15.37 -12.50 -26.57
CA ILE A 70 -16.27 -11.85 -25.60
C ILE A 70 -17.54 -11.36 -26.32
N VAL A 71 -18.69 -11.77 -25.80
CA VAL A 71 -20.03 -11.44 -26.35
C VAL A 71 -20.89 -10.62 -25.39
N ALA A 72 -20.59 -10.65 -24.09
CA ALA A 72 -21.23 -9.80 -23.09
C ALA A 72 -20.29 -9.53 -21.91
N HIS A 73 -20.59 -8.51 -21.13
CA HIS A 73 -19.81 -8.16 -19.95
C HIS A 73 -20.65 -7.41 -18.90
N GLY A 74 -20.18 -7.38 -17.66
CA GLY A 74 -20.81 -6.63 -16.58
C GLY A 74 -19.83 -6.21 -15.49
N HIS A 75 -20.14 -5.08 -14.85
CA HIS A 75 -19.32 -4.45 -13.81
C HIS A 75 -20.13 -4.38 -12.49
N GLN A 76 -19.54 -4.90 -11.43
CA GLN A 76 -20.08 -5.05 -10.08
C GLN A 76 -19.08 -4.59 -9.01
N GLY A 77 -19.45 -4.72 -7.74
CA GLY A 77 -18.65 -4.29 -6.61
C GLY A 77 -18.98 -2.86 -6.17
N GLY A 78 -18.04 -2.24 -5.44
CA GLY A 78 -18.14 -0.86 -4.99
C GLY A 78 -17.28 -0.57 -3.76
N GLY A 79 -17.28 0.68 -3.33
CA GLY A 79 -16.61 1.13 -2.11
C GLY A 79 -17.25 0.56 -0.84
N ARG A 80 -16.41 0.30 0.17
CA ARG A 80 -16.81 -0.02 1.54
C ARG A 80 -16.03 0.90 2.47
N ILE A 81 -16.73 1.61 3.35
CA ILE A 81 -16.10 2.49 4.32
C ILE A 81 -16.42 2.03 5.74
N GLY A 82 -15.38 1.92 6.56
CA GLY A 82 -15.53 1.59 7.98
C GLY A 82 -15.96 2.82 8.77
N ALA A 83 -16.69 2.63 9.87
CA ALA A 83 -16.84 3.71 10.84
C ALA A 83 -15.49 3.93 11.55
N THR A 84 -15.29 5.06 12.24
CA THR A 84 -14.12 5.18 13.12
C THR A 84 -14.56 5.55 14.51
N THR A 85 -14.28 4.67 15.46
CA THR A 85 -14.50 4.91 16.87
C THR A 85 -13.25 5.52 17.50
N ILE A 86 -13.42 6.72 18.06
CA ILE A 86 -12.39 7.57 18.68
C ILE A 86 -12.63 7.55 20.20
N GLY A 87 -11.60 7.30 21.02
CA GLY A 87 -11.67 7.26 22.48
C GLY A 87 -11.69 5.85 23.10
N ARG A 88 -11.70 5.77 24.44
CA ARG A 88 -11.66 4.51 25.22
C ARG A 88 -12.84 4.39 26.18
N GLY A 89 -13.43 3.20 26.27
CA GLY A 89 -14.49 2.89 27.23
C GLY A 89 -15.73 3.75 27.03
N ARG A 90 -16.31 4.28 28.12
CA ARG A 90 -17.54 5.09 28.09
C ARG A 90 -17.40 6.47 27.41
N ALA A 91 -16.19 6.87 27.01
CA ALA A 91 -15.91 8.13 26.32
C ALA A 91 -15.62 7.95 24.82
N ALA A 92 -15.97 6.80 24.23
CA ALA A 92 -15.81 6.55 22.82
C ALA A 92 -16.89 7.27 21.97
N LEU A 93 -16.47 7.97 20.93
CA LEU A 93 -17.29 8.64 19.93
C LEU A 93 -17.07 7.98 18.57
N THR A 94 -18.12 7.46 17.95
CA THR A 94 -18.05 6.90 16.60
C THR A 94 -18.38 7.98 15.58
N PHE A 95 -17.42 8.27 14.71
CA PHE A 95 -17.57 9.19 13.60
C PHE A 95 -17.96 8.39 12.35
N PRO A 96 -19.12 8.68 11.73
CA PRO A 96 -19.51 8.00 10.51
C PRO A 96 -18.60 8.45 9.38
N ALA A 97 -17.97 7.49 8.71
CA ALA A 97 -17.28 7.78 7.46
C ALA A 97 -18.32 7.94 6.34
N VAL A 98 -18.08 8.90 5.44
CA VAL A 98 -19.04 9.22 4.37
C VAL A 98 -18.47 8.68 3.07
N ALA A 99 -19.07 7.60 2.57
CA ALA A 99 -18.77 7.08 1.23
C ALA A 99 -19.22 8.10 0.18
N LEU A 100 -18.35 8.34 -0.81
CA LEU A 100 -18.73 9.10 -2.00
C LEU A 100 -19.27 8.14 -3.06
N PRO A 101 -20.07 8.62 -4.04
CA PRO A 101 -20.52 7.77 -5.14
C PRO A 101 -19.33 7.20 -5.92
N ASP A 102 -19.32 5.88 -6.12
CA ASP A 102 -18.29 5.22 -6.91
C ASP A 102 -18.31 5.74 -8.36
N ARG A 103 -17.13 6.01 -8.91
CA ARG A 103 -16.97 6.38 -10.32
C ARG A 103 -16.55 5.15 -11.11
N ARG A 104 -17.26 4.86 -12.19
CA ARG A 104 -16.93 3.78 -13.13
C ARG A 104 -16.71 4.37 -14.49
N ALA A 105 -15.55 4.12 -15.09
CA ALA A 105 -15.34 4.47 -16.49
C ALA A 105 -16.16 3.52 -17.37
N THR A 106 -16.50 3.97 -18.58
CA THR A 106 -16.98 3.06 -19.62
C THR A 106 -15.90 2.01 -19.87
N PRO A 107 -16.22 0.70 -19.80
CA PRO A 107 -15.22 -0.34 -20.03
C PRO A 107 -14.62 -0.24 -21.43
N GLU A 108 -13.32 -0.52 -21.54
CA GLU A 108 -12.65 -0.68 -22.82
C GLU A 108 -12.86 -2.12 -23.29
N VAL A 109 -13.52 -2.30 -24.43
CA VAL A 109 -14.02 -3.61 -24.89
C VAL A 109 -13.38 -3.99 -26.22
N SER A 110 -12.85 -5.21 -26.29
CA SER A 110 -12.46 -5.88 -27.53
C SER A 110 -13.07 -7.29 -27.57
N SER A 111 -12.85 -8.01 -28.67
CA SER A 111 -13.24 -9.44 -28.74
C SER A 111 -12.40 -10.33 -27.82
N GLU A 112 -11.22 -9.87 -27.40
CA GLU A 112 -10.24 -10.67 -26.64
C GLU A 112 -10.19 -10.30 -25.16
N SER A 113 -10.57 -9.08 -24.79
CA SER A 113 -10.52 -8.60 -23.40
C SER A 113 -11.49 -7.47 -23.12
N VAL A 114 -11.87 -7.32 -21.84
CA VAL A 114 -12.57 -6.13 -21.34
C VAL A 114 -11.81 -5.58 -20.14
N THR A 115 -11.54 -4.27 -20.14
CA THR A 115 -10.93 -3.56 -19.02
C THR A 115 -11.97 -2.69 -18.32
N PHE A 116 -12.14 -2.90 -17.03
CA PHE A 116 -13.03 -2.16 -16.15
C PHE A 116 -12.22 -1.26 -15.23
N VAL A 117 -12.69 -0.03 -15.01
CA VAL A 117 -12.04 0.91 -14.08
C VAL A 117 -13.05 1.41 -13.06
N GLN A 118 -12.70 1.32 -11.77
CA GLN A 118 -13.52 1.80 -10.65
C GLN A 118 -12.69 2.64 -9.69
N THR A 119 -13.11 3.88 -9.48
CA THR A 119 -12.67 4.72 -8.36
C THR A 119 -13.71 4.69 -7.26
N ALA A 120 -13.29 4.28 -6.08
CA ALA A 120 -14.12 4.35 -4.88
C ALA A 120 -13.35 5.04 -3.75
N GLY A 121 -14.08 5.65 -2.82
CA GLY A 121 -13.49 6.37 -1.70
C GLY A 121 -14.51 7.12 -0.88
N GLY A 122 -14.01 7.89 0.08
CA GLY A 122 -14.87 8.68 0.94
C GLY A 122 -14.11 9.51 1.96
N ARG A 123 -14.87 10.28 2.73
CA ARG A 123 -14.33 11.07 3.84
C ARG A 123 -13.97 10.13 4.97
N THR A 124 -12.68 10.14 5.31
CA THR A 124 -12.18 9.43 6.49
C THR A 124 -12.85 9.99 7.75
N ALA A 125 -12.93 9.22 8.83
CA ALA A 125 -13.61 9.66 10.04
C ALA A 125 -12.66 10.37 11.04
N LEU A 126 -11.66 11.09 10.50
CA LEU A 126 -10.71 11.91 11.26
C LEU A 126 -11.05 13.41 11.11
N PRO A 127 -11.51 14.11 12.16
CA PRO A 127 -11.77 15.54 12.09
C PRO A 127 -10.45 16.31 11.85
N ALA A 128 -10.32 16.91 10.67
CA ALA A 128 -9.17 17.70 10.27
C ALA A 128 -9.56 19.20 10.22
N PRO A 129 -9.17 20.02 11.21
CA PRO A 129 -9.39 21.45 11.15
C PRO A 129 -8.50 22.06 10.05
N ARG A 130 -9.11 22.79 9.14
CA ARG A 130 -8.41 23.50 8.07
C ARG A 130 -8.79 24.97 8.04
N ARG A 131 -7.86 25.82 7.60
CA ARG A 131 -8.18 27.22 7.31
C ARG A 131 -8.88 27.34 5.96
N VAL A 132 -9.97 28.09 5.90
CA VAL A 132 -10.70 28.41 4.68
C VAL A 132 -10.69 29.92 4.44
N ARG A 133 -10.79 30.34 3.18
CA ARG A 133 -10.67 31.77 2.79
C ARG A 133 -11.87 32.63 3.19
N HIS A 134 -13.00 32.01 3.52
CA HIS A 134 -14.25 32.67 3.87
C HIS A 134 -14.72 32.23 5.26
N PRO A 135 -15.53 33.04 5.98
CA PRO A 135 -16.13 32.63 7.25
C PRO A 135 -16.77 31.23 7.17
N PRO A 136 -16.59 30.33 8.16
CA PRO A 136 -16.04 30.57 9.50
C PRO A 136 -14.49 30.57 9.59
N PHE A 137 -13.76 30.63 8.47
CA PHE A 137 -12.28 30.64 8.38
C PHE A 137 -11.57 29.39 8.91
N VAL A 138 -12.25 28.55 9.68
CA VAL A 138 -11.84 27.20 10.05
C VAL A 138 -12.98 26.24 9.76
N GLN A 139 -12.74 25.24 8.94
CA GLN A 139 -13.69 24.18 8.64
C GLN A 139 -13.11 22.85 9.15
N VAL A 140 -13.95 22.05 9.78
CA VAL A 140 -13.60 20.68 10.15
C VAL A 140 -14.26 19.77 9.12
N GLU A 141 -13.48 19.32 8.14
CA GLU A 141 -13.92 18.27 7.22
C GLU A 141 -12.74 17.36 6.94
N ALA A 142 -13.02 16.06 6.99
CA ALA A 142 -12.01 15.03 6.92
C ALA A 142 -11.53 14.80 5.48
N PRO A 143 -10.22 14.58 5.27
CA PRO A 143 -9.69 14.36 3.93
C PRO A 143 -10.21 13.05 3.33
N LEU A 144 -10.25 13.04 2.00
CA LEU A 144 -10.69 11.90 1.21
C LEU A 144 -9.61 10.82 1.18
N CYS A 145 -10.03 9.57 1.34
CA CYS A 145 -9.25 8.38 1.04
C CYS A 145 -9.91 7.71 -0.16
N TRP A 146 -9.12 7.31 -1.15
CA TRP A 146 -9.63 6.64 -2.35
C TRP A 146 -8.59 5.72 -2.97
N THR A 147 -9.08 4.82 -3.83
CA THR A 147 -8.25 4.10 -4.81
C THR A 147 -9.00 4.01 -6.13
N THR A 148 -8.25 3.98 -7.22
CA THR A 148 -8.71 3.69 -8.57
C THR A 148 -8.09 2.38 -9.00
N LEU A 149 -8.94 1.41 -9.31
CA LEU A 149 -8.57 0.06 -9.70
C LEU A 149 -8.90 -0.15 -11.18
N ALA A 150 -8.03 -0.87 -11.88
CA ALA A 150 -8.28 -1.39 -13.22
C ALA A 150 -8.22 -2.92 -13.19
N LEU A 151 -9.19 -3.58 -13.81
CA LEU A 151 -9.27 -5.03 -13.95
C LEU A 151 -9.52 -5.37 -15.41
N THR A 152 -8.64 -6.16 -16.01
CA THR A 152 -8.81 -6.70 -17.36
C THR A 152 -9.13 -8.18 -17.27
N ILE A 153 -10.24 -8.60 -17.88
CA ILE A 153 -10.62 -10.02 -18.03
C ILE A 153 -10.49 -10.39 -19.50
N ARG A 154 -9.83 -11.52 -19.80
CA ARG A 154 -9.53 -11.99 -21.16
C ARG A 154 -10.41 -13.17 -21.55
N ALA A 155 -10.62 -13.34 -22.85
CA ALA A 155 -11.44 -14.41 -23.43
C ALA A 155 -10.87 -15.81 -23.16
N ASP A 156 -9.56 -15.92 -22.90
CA ASP A 156 -8.89 -17.17 -22.53
C ASP A 156 -9.15 -17.61 -21.08
N GLY A 157 -9.87 -16.79 -20.30
CA GLY A 157 -10.21 -17.05 -18.90
C GLY A 157 -9.25 -16.42 -17.89
N THR A 158 -8.17 -15.76 -18.34
CA THR A 158 -7.23 -15.07 -17.46
C THR A 158 -7.70 -13.66 -17.10
N SER A 159 -7.22 -13.14 -15.98
CA SER A 159 -7.43 -11.76 -15.55
C SER A 159 -6.12 -11.14 -15.07
N SER A 160 -6.05 -9.81 -15.12
CA SER A 160 -4.99 -9.04 -14.49
C SER A 160 -5.57 -7.75 -13.93
N GLY A 161 -5.08 -7.33 -12.77
CA GLY A 161 -5.54 -6.10 -12.14
C GLY A 161 -4.41 -5.26 -11.59
N GLU A 162 -4.65 -3.96 -11.49
CA GLU A 162 -3.71 -2.98 -10.95
C GLU A 162 -4.44 -1.86 -10.22
N MET A 163 -3.72 -1.20 -9.31
CA MET A 163 -4.17 0.05 -8.69
C MET A 163 -3.51 1.20 -9.44
N THR A 164 -4.27 1.86 -10.32
CA THR A 164 -3.77 2.94 -11.18
C THR A 164 -3.74 4.30 -10.48
N GLY A 165 -4.57 4.47 -9.46
CA GLY A 165 -4.62 5.69 -8.66
C GLY A 165 -4.92 5.42 -7.19
N ALA A 166 -4.43 6.27 -6.30
CA ALA A 166 -4.71 6.18 -4.87
C ALA A 166 -4.46 7.51 -4.17
N SER A 167 -5.19 7.75 -3.08
CA SER A 167 -4.85 8.84 -2.16
C SER A 167 -3.41 8.67 -1.64
N PRO A 168 -2.63 9.75 -1.45
CA PRO A 168 -1.27 9.63 -0.90
C PRO A 168 -1.21 9.14 0.57
N PHE A 169 -2.34 9.09 1.25
CA PHE A 169 -2.50 8.50 2.57
C PHE A 169 -3.97 8.04 2.71
N PRO A 170 -4.26 6.93 3.41
CA PRO A 170 -3.37 6.06 4.17
C PRO A 170 -2.63 5.04 3.28
N ARG A 171 -2.09 3.94 3.82
CA ARG A 171 -1.45 2.89 2.99
C ARG A 171 -2.52 2.03 2.34
N HIS A 172 -2.30 1.61 1.10
CA HIS A 172 -3.22 0.80 0.32
C HIS A 172 -2.59 -0.55 -0.03
N TRP A 173 -3.29 -1.64 0.25
CA TRP A 173 -2.92 -3.00 -0.16
C TRP A 173 -3.88 -3.48 -1.24
N LEU A 174 -3.39 -4.29 -2.18
CA LEU A 174 -4.11 -4.80 -3.33
C LEU A 174 -4.18 -6.33 -3.27
N TYR A 175 -5.36 -6.88 -3.51
CA TYR A 175 -5.64 -8.31 -3.43
C TYR A 175 -6.30 -8.78 -4.72
N ASP A 176 -5.92 -9.98 -5.16
CA ASP A 176 -6.51 -10.65 -6.32
C ASP A 176 -7.92 -11.19 -6.03
N ASP A 177 -8.47 -11.94 -6.99
CA ASP A 177 -9.83 -12.47 -6.89
C ASP A 177 -10.00 -13.59 -5.87
N GLY A 178 -8.90 -14.29 -5.55
CA GLY A 178 -8.82 -15.24 -4.45
C GLY A 178 -8.70 -14.55 -3.08
N GLY A 179 -8.55 -13.23 -3.04
CA GLY A 179 -8.34 -12.48 -1.80
C GLY A 179 -6.90 -12.54 -1.30
N THR A 180 -5.94 -12.98 -2.12
CA THR A 180 -4.52 -13.02 -1.76
C THR A 180 -3.87 -11.67 -2.04
N LEU A 181 -3.03 -11.21 -1.13
CA LEU A 181 -2.29 -9.96 -1.22
C LEU A 181 -1.25 -10.01 -2.36
N VAL A 182 -1.40 -9.15 -3.35
CA VAL A 182 -0.57 -9.11 -4.58
C VAL A 182 0.16 -7.78 -4.80
N GLY A 183 -0.19 -6.71 -4.08
CA GLY A 183 0.50 -5.43 -4.21
C GLY A 183 0.31 -4.47 -3.05
N LYS A 184 1.18 -3.48 -2.94
CA LYS A 184 1.11 -2.42 -1.91
C LYS A 184 1.43 -1.06 -2.51
N SER A 185 0.78 0.00 -2.03
CA SER A 185 1.21 1.36 -2.33
C SER A 185 2.59 1.60 -1.69
N GLY A 186 3.56 2.01 -2.51
CA GLY A 186 4.96 2.16 -2.11
C GLY A 186 5.25 3.43 -1.33
N LEU A 187 4.40 4.47 -1.44
CA LEU A 187 4.64 5.78 -0.84
C LEU A 187 3.45 6.23 0.00
N ILE A 188 3.77 6.89 1.11
CA ILE A 188 2.82 7.68 1.90
C ILE A 188 3.28 9.14 1.96
N ASP A 189 2.38 10.06 1.62
CA ASP A 189 2.57 11.51 1.82
C ASP A 189 1.40 12.11 2.60
N PHE A 190 1.50 11.98 3.92
CA PHE A 190 0.51 12.55 4.85
C PHE A 190 0.36 14.06 4.70
N ALA A 191 1.44 14.80 4.43
CA ALA A 191 1.41 16.26 4.39
C ALA A 191 0.66 16.78 3.17
N THR A 192 0.92 16.19 1.99
CA THR A 192 0.18 16.48 0.77
C THR A 192 -1.26 16.02 0.89
N TRP A 193 -1.50 14.81 1.41
CA TRP A 193 -2.86 14.33 1.65
C TRP A 193 -3.67 15.26 2.56
N TYR A 194 -3.12 15.65 3.72
CA TYR A 194 -3.80 16.54 4.66
C TYR A 194 -4.13 17.91 4.08
N ARG A 195 -3.33 18.38 3.12
CA ARG A 195 -3.51 19.69 2.47
C ARG A 195 -4.48 19.61 1.28
N ASP A 196 -4.35 18.57 0.45
CA ASP A 196 -4.89 18.56 -0.90
C ASP A 196 -5.97 17.49 -1.13
N ALA A 197 -6.20 16.54 -0.23
CA ALA A 197 -7.21 15.47 -0.43
C ALA A 197 -8.66 15.95 -0.24
N PHE A 198 -9.02 17.04 -0.92
CA PHE A 198 -10.32 17.71 -0.90
C PHE A 198 -10.65 18.31 -2.27
N GLY A 199 -11.94 18.39 -2.58
CA GLY A 199 -12.43 19.16 -3.74
C GLY A 199 -11.77 18.75 -5.06
N ARG A 200 -11.21 19.73 -5.79
CA ARG A 200 -10.71 19.58 -7.16
C ARG A 200 -9.51 18.65 -7.32
N HIS A 201 -8.72 18.46 -6.28
CA HIS A 201 -7.49 17.63 -6.32
C HIS A 201 -7.77 16.15 -6.05
N THR A 202 -9.00 15.71 -6.25
CA THR A 202 -9.45 14.34 -6.00
C THR A 202 -10.26 13.84 -7.18
N PRO A 203 -10.49 12.52 -7.29
CA PRO A 203 -11.22 11.99 -8.43
C PRO A 203 -12.67 12.48 -8.54
N TRP A 204 -13.26 13.08 -7.50
CA TRP A 204 -14.58 13.71 -7.61
C TRP A 204 -14.53 15.18 -8.07
N GLY A 205 -13.33 15.68 -8.31
CA GLY A 205 -13.04 16.95 -8.95
C GLY A 205 -12.40 16.71 -10.32
N ASP A 206 -11.14 17.13 -10.45
CA ASP A 206 -10.45 17.25 -11.74
C ASP A 206 -9.14 16.43 -11.81
N ALA A 207 -8.78 15.66 -10.77
CA ALA A 207 -7.48 15.00 -10.69
C ALA A 207 -7.54 13.62 -10.01
N ASP A 208 -6.74 12.67 -10.47
CA ASP A 208 -6.40 11.45 -9.71
C ASP A 208 -4.90 11.44 -9.44
N SER A 209 -4.49 10.80 -8.34
CA SER A 209 -3.09 10.69 -7.94
C SER A 209 -2.55 9.32 -8.37
N PRO A 210 -1.48 9.26 -9.17
CA PRO A 210 -0.93 7.98 -9.63
C PRO A 210 -0.43 7.17 -8.44
N ALA A 211 -0.78 5.88 -8.41
CA ALA A 211 -0.33 4.97 -7.37
C ALA A 211 0.97 4.28 -7.81
N LEU A 212 2.05 4.48 -7.07
CA LEU A 212 3.25 3.66 -7.22
C LEU A 212 3.04 2.36 -6.43
N VAL A 213 2.76 1.27 -7.13
CA VAL A 213 2.55 -0.06 -6.53
C VAL A 213 3.86 -0.83 -6.57
N THR A 214 4.21 -1.46 -5.46
CA THR A 214 5.38 -2.34 -5.33
C THR A 214 4.97 -3.76 -5.04
N GLU A 215 5.84 -4.72 -5.38
CA GLU A 215 5.70 -6.13 -4.99
C GLU A 215 5.55 -6.28 -3.47
N VAL A 216 4.84 -7.33 -3.06
CA VAL A 216 4.62 -7.69 -1.66
C VAL A 216 5.86 -8.41 -1.13
N GLU A 217 6.31 -8.02 0.06
CA GLU A 217 7.39 -8.70 0.77
C GLU A 217 7.01 -10.14 1.14
N SER A 218 7.97 -11.05 1.23
CA SER A 218 7.77 -12.45 1.61
C SER A 218 7.23 -12.62 3.04
N ALA A 219 6.65 -13.79 3.35
CA ALA A 219 6.16 -14.11 4.70
C ALA A 219 7.25 -14.01 5.78
N LEU A 220 8.49 -14.33 5.42
CA LEU A 220 9.65 -14.19 6.29
C LEU A 220 9.98 -12.72 6.56
N GLU A 221 10.00 -11.87 5.52
CA GLU A 221 10.20 -10.43 5.68
C GLU A 221 9.13 -9.80 6.57
N ARG A 222 7.87 -10.22 6.45
CA ARG A 222 6.78 -9.76 7.35
C ARG A 222 7.03 -10.15 8.80
N SER A 223 7.40 -11.41 9.05
CA SER A 223 7.69 -11.92 10.39
C SER A 223 8.86 -11.17 11.03
N LEU A 224 9.92 -10.93 10.26
CA LEU A 224 11.09 -10.17 10.72
C LEU A 224 10.77 -8.69 10.91
N SER A 225 9.97 -8.09 10.04
CA SER A 225 9.47 -6.73 10.19
C SER A 225 8.70 -6.56 11.50
N ALA A 226 7.81 -7.49 11.84
CA ALA A 226 7.09 -7.48 13.11
C ALA A 226 8.02 -7.60 14.33
N ILE A 227 9.07 -8.43 14.25
CA ILE A 227 10.09 -8.55 15.32
C ILE A 227 10.89 -7.25 15.47
N ILE A 228 11.38 -6.70 14.35
CA ILE A 228 12.15 -5.45 14.32
C ILE A 228 11.34 -4.28 14.90
N MET A 229 10.06 -4.21 14.54
CA MET A 229 9.17 -3.12 14.97
C MET A 229 8.58 -3.33 16.37
N GLY A 230 8.44 -4.58 16.82
CA GLY A 230 7.94 -4.92 18.16
C GLY A 230 9.01 -4.90 19.26
N GLY A 231 10.29 -4.91 18.89
CA GLY A 231 11.43 -4.86 19.81
C GLY A 231 11.86 -3.43 20.20
N ALA A 232 13.16 -3.26 20.43
CA ALA A 232 13.74 -1.95 20.70
C ALA A 232 13.61 -1.03 19.47
N ARG A 233 13.16 0.21 19.69
CA ARG A 233 12.89 1.18 18.61
C ARG A 233 14.13 1.34 17.70
N PRO A 234 14.06 0.95 16.41
CA PRO A 234 15.21 1.00 15.53
C PRO A 234 15.57 2.46 15.20
N ALA A 235 16.84 2.69 14.87
CA ALA A 235 17.29 3.97 14.33
C ALA A 235 16.64 4.19 12.96
N ILE A 236 16.12 5.39 12.71
CA ILE A 236 15.46 5.72 11.45
C ILE A 236 16.38 6.56 10.58
N ARG A 237 16.63 6.11 9.35
CA ARG A 237 17.32 6.88 8.32
C ARG A 237 16.33 7.34 7.26
N ARG A 238 16.46 8.61 6.84
CA ARG A 238 15.66 9.20 5.76
C ARG A 238 16.56 9.46 4.56
N LEU A 239 16.05 9.16 3.38
CA LEU A 239 16.72 9.38 2.11
C LEU A 239 15.84 10.31 1.26
N ARG A 240 16.48 11.23 0.55
CA ARG A 240 15.85 11.92 -0.58
C ARG A 240 15.83 11.00 -1.79
N ALA A 241 14.97 11.29 -2.77
CA ALA A 241 15.06 10.64 -4.07
C ALA A 241 16.49 10.78 -4.66
N GLU A 242 16.90 9.77 -5.40
CA GLU A 242 18.22 9.55 -5.99
C GLU A 242 19.38 9.33 -5.01
N ALA A 243 19.14 9.41 -3.69
CA ALA A 243 20.18 9.14 -2.71
C ALA A 243 20.48 7.64 -2.61
N THR A 244 21.77 7.32 -2.52
CA THR A 244 22.24 5.95 -2.31
C THR A 244 22.14 5.57 -0.83
N LEU A 245 21.50 4.45 -0.51
CA LEU A 245 21.46 3.87 0.83
C LEU A 245 22.74 3.07 1.12
N VAL A 246 23.12 2.19 0.20
CA VAL A 246 24.35 1.39 0.22
C VAL A 246 24.89 1.24 -1.21
N GLU A 247 26.19 1.05 -1.34
CA GLU A 247 26.88 0.87 -2.61
C GLU A 247 27.49 -0.54 -2.70
N GLN A 248 27.36 -1.18 -3.85
CA GLN A 248 27.97 -2.48 -4.14
C GLN A 248 29.48 -2.46 -3.89
N GLY A 249 30.01 -3.55 -3.33
CA GLY A 249 31.42 -3.72 -3.02
C GLY A 249 31.90 -2.96 -1.77
N ARG A 250 31.05 -2.12 -1.15
CA ARG A 250 31.37 -1.49 0.14
C ARG A 250 31.13 -2.45 1.29
N PRO A 251 31.89 -2.35 2.40
CA PRO A 251 31.58 -3.07 3.62
C PRO A 251 30.21 -2.71 4.18
N GLY A 252 29.52 -3.65 4.81
CA GLY A 252 28.26 -3.42 5.51
C GLY A 252 27.89 -4.52 6.49
N ASP A 253 27.52 -4.09 7.69
CA ASP A 253 27.12 -4.91 8.86
C ASP A 253 25.69 -4.58 9.35
N GLU A 254 24.99 -3.74 8.59
CA GLU A 254 23.61 -3.32 8.88
C GLU A 254 22.61 -3.96 7.91
N LEU A 255 21.42 -4.21 8.43
CA LEU A 255 20.18 -4.49 7.70
C LEU A 255 19.30 -3.24 7.66
N TYR A 256 18.48 -3.14 6.63
CA TYR A 256 17.50 -2.07 6.51
C TYR A 256 16.12 -2.65 6.24
N LEU A 257 15.14 -2.22 7.02
CA LEU A 257 13.72 -2.45 6.73
C LEU A 257 13.15 -1.20 6.08
N LEU A 258 12.65 -1.32 4.83
CA LEU A 258 12.01 -0.21 4.14
C LEU A 258 10.63 0.04 4.76
N LEU A 259 10.45 1.19 5.40
CA LEU A 259 9.18 1.55 6.06
C LEU A 259 8.27 2.37 5.16
N ASP A 260 8.87 3.15 4.25
CA ASP A 260 8.17 3.99 3.30
C ASP A 260 9.08 4.39 2.14
N GLY A 261 8.50 4.53 0.94
CA GLY A 261 9.20 4.83 -0.30
C GLY A 261 9.61 3.60 -1.11
N VAL A 262 10.32 3.82 -2.21
CA VAL A 262 10.77 2.78 -3.14
C VAL A 262 12.28 2.84 -3.33
N LEU A 263 12.94 1.69 -3.15
CA LEU A 263 14.37 1.51 -3.36
C LEU A 263 14.62 0.67 -4.62
N ARG A 264 15.49 1.14 -5.51
CA ARG A 264 15.98 0.38 -6.65
C ARG A 264 17.21 -0.43 -6.27
N VAL A 265 17.23 -1.69 -6.69
CA VAL A 265 18.37 -2.61 -6.59
C VAL A 265 19.15 -2.55 -7.89
N GLU A 266 20.44 -2.24 -7.81
CA GLU A 266 21.36 -2.18 -8.95
C GLU A 266 22.55 -3.11 -8.72
N VAL A 267 22.89 -3.92 -9.71
CA VAL A 267 24.11 -4.75 -9.72
C VAL A 267 24.91 -4.42 -10.96
N ASP A 268 26.19 -4.10 -10.79
CA ASP A 268 27.10 -3.67 -11.85
C ASP A 268 26.54 -2.50 -12.68
N GLY A 269 25.81 -1.59 -12.01
CA GLY A 269 25.16 -0.43 -12.62
C GLY A 269 23.86 -0.73 -13.36
N ARG A 270 23.39 -1.98 -13.39
CA ARG A 270 22.12 -2.38 -14.01
C ARG A 270 21.01 -2.51 -12.97
N ALA A 271 19.90 -1.83 -13.20
CA ALA A 271 18.69 -1.97 -12.39
C ALA A 271 18.08 -3.37 -12.53
N LEU A 272 17.81 -4.04 -11.41
CA LEU A 272 17.25 -5.39 -11.34
C LEU A 272 15.80 -5.41 -10.83
N ALA A 273 15.49 -4.59 -9.82
CA ALA A 273 14.18 -4.57 -9.18
C ALA A 273 13.94 -3.27 -8.41
N ASP A 274 12.67 -2.93 -8.19
CA ASP A 274 12.23 -1.89 -7.28
C ASP A 274 11.53 -2.53 -6.07
N LEU A 275 11.99 -2.18 -4.87
CA LEU A 275 11.54 -2.72 -3.59
C LEU A 275 10.69 -1.67 -2.87
N GLY A 276 9.59 -2.14 -2.27
CA GLY A 276 8.68 -1.29 -1.51
C GLY A 276 8.67 -1.55 -0.01
N PRO A 277 7.78 -0.84 0.71
CA PRO A 277 7.68 -0.93 2.16
C PRO A 277 7.37 -2.36 2.62
N GLY A 278 8.11 -2.81 3.64
CA GLY A 278 8.13 -4.19 4.12
C GLY A 278 9.37 -4.96 3.72
N ALA A 279 10.06 -4.56 2.64
CA ALA A 279 11.27 -5.22 2.18
C ALA A 279 12.41 -5.11 3.20
N LEU A 280 13.10 -6.23 3.45
CA LEU A 280 14.32 -6.28 4.26
C LEU A 280 15.53 -6.46 3.36
N VAL A 281 16.54 -5.61 3.50
CA VAL A 281 17.71 -5.59 2.61
C VAL A 281 19.03 -5.50 3.37
N GLY A 282 20.08 -6.05 2.77
CA GLY A 282 21.44 -5.98 3.29
C GLY A 282 21.90 -7.25 4.01
N GLU A 283 21.05 -8.28 4.04
CA GLU A 283 21.27 -9.59 4.64
C GLU A 283 22.45 -10.33 4.04
N ARG A 284 22.68 -10.18 2.73
CA ARG A 284 23.78 -10.86 2.04
C ARG A 284 25.15 -10.43 2.52
N ALA A 285 25.33 -9.15 2.83
CA ALA A 285 26.62 -8.67 3.35
C ALA A 285 26.95 -9.34 4.70
N LEU A 286 25.95 -9.67 5.50
CA LEU A 286 26.15 -10.35 6.79
C LEU A 286 26.54 -11.83 6.64
N LEU A 287 26.18 -12.45 5.52
CA LEU A 287 26.43 -13.87 5.24
C LEU A 287 27.66 -14.10 4.34
N GLU A 288 27.91 -13.18 3.41
CA GLU A 288 28.84 -13.34 2.28
C GLU A 288 30.09 -12.44 2.46
N GLY A 289 30.70 -12.48 3.65
CA GLY A 289 32.03 -11.87 3.86
C GLY A 289 32.04 -10.35 4.05
N GLY A 290 30.91 -9.74 4.40
CA GLY A 290 30.85 -8.34 4.85
C GLY A 290 30.69 -7.30 3.75
N LEU A 291 30.65 -7.69 2.46
CA LEU A 291 30.54 -6.75 1.34
C LEU A 291 29.11 -6.70 0.78
N ARG A 292 28.67 -5.50 0.37
CA ARG A 292 27.37 -5.30 -0.29
C ARG A 292 27.39 -5.91 -1.69
N THR A 293 26.41 -6.75 -1.99
CA THR A 293 26.27 -7.43 -3.29
C THR A 293 25.56 -6.59 -4.35
N SER A 294 24.89 -5.51 -3.94
CA SER A 294 24.17 -4.59 -4.82
C SER A 294 24.20 -3.16 -4.26
N THR A 295 24.00 -2.19 -5.14
CA THR A 295 23.71 -0.80 -4.78
C THR A 295 22.21 -0.66 -4.56
N LEU A 296 21.82 0.06 -3.50
CA LEU A 296 20.41 0.39 -3.24
C LEU A 296 20.24 1.91 -3.35
N ARG A 297 19.42 2.35 -4.30
CA ARG A 297 19.17 3.78 -4.58
C ARG A 297 17.71 4.13 -4.36
N ALA A 298 17.45 5.24 -3.69
CA ALA A 298 16.10 5.73 -3.47
C ALA A 298 15.49 6.25 -4.79
N VAL A 299 14.38 5.66 -5.24
CA VAL A 299 13.59 6.16 -6.39
C VAL A 299 12.66 7.28 -5.93
N THR A 300 12.07 7.12 -4.75
CA THR A 300 11.30 8.17 -4.05
C THR A 300 12.03 8.58 -2.77
N PRO A 301 11.60 9.65 -2.07
CA PRO A 301 12.00 9.82 -0.68
C PRO A 301 11.70 8.52 0.10
N CYS A 302 12.67 8.04 0.85
CA CYS A 302 12.56 6.78 1.58
C CYS A 302 12.76 6.98 3.08
N LYS A 303 12.13 6.12 3.87
CA LYS A 303 12.34 5.98 5.30
C LYS A 303 12.68 4.52 5.59
N VAL A 304 13.84 4.27 6.18
CA VAL A 304 14.28 2.93 6.54
C VAL A 304 14.57 2.83 8.03
N ALA A 305 14.24 1.69 8.62
CA ALA A 305 14.73 1.29 9.94
C ALA A 305 16.07 0.58 9.79
N VAL A 306 17.07 1.01 10.55
CA VAL A 306 18.42 0.45 10.55
C VAL A 306 18.53 -0.56 11.68
N VAL A 307 19.02 -1.76 11.35
CA VAL A 307 19.13 -2.88 12.27
C VAL A 307 20.53 -3.47 12.22
N SER A 308 21.20 -3.60 13.37
CA SER A 308 22.45 -4.36 13.44
C SER A 308 22.19 -5.82 13.08
N GLY A 309 23.00 -6.39 12.19
CA GLY A 309 22.92 -7.78 11.78
C GLY A 309 22.98 -8.79 12.93
N GLU A 310 23.68 -8.44 14.00
CA GLU A 310 23.82 -9.30 15.20
C GLU A 310 22.49 -9.56 15.93
N ARG A 311 21.47 -8.75 15.67
CA ARG A 311 20.15 -8.87 16.32
C ARG A 311 19.20 -9.82 15.60
N ILE A 312 19.57 -10.33 14.43
CA ILE A 312 18.73 -11.22 13.62
C ILE A 312 19.37 -12.60 13.57
N ASP A 313 18.53 -13.63 13.71
CA ASP A 313 18.98 -15.03 13.62
C ASP A 313 19.65 -15.31 12.26
N PRO A 314 20.90 -15.81 12.23
CA PRO A 314 21.59 -16.18 11.00
C PRO A 314 20.81 -17.14 10.09
N ALA A 315 19.99 -18.04 10.65
CA ALA A 315 19.15 -18.93 9.86
C ALA A 315 18.08 -18.16 9.07
N ALA A 316 17.45 -17.16 9.69
CA ALA A 316 16.48 -16.29 9.04
C ALA A 316 17.14 -15.43 7.95
N LEU A 317 18.37 -14.95 8.17
CA LEU A 317 19.13 -14.24 7.14
C LEU A 317 19.43 -15.14 5.93
N ALA A 318 19.80 -16.40 6.16
CA ALA A 318 20.10 -17.34 5.09
C ALA A 318 18.87 -17.63 4.23
N GLU A 319 17.70 -17.82 4.84
CA GLU A 319 16.45 -18.02 4.13
C GLU A 319 16.04 -16.78 3.31
N LEU A 320 16.19 -15.57 3.86
CA LEU A 320 15.98 -14.32 3.11
C LEU A 320 16.88 -14.22 1.88
N SER A 321 18.18 -14.52 2.04
CA SER A 321 19.16 -14.45 0.94
C SER A 321 18.78 -15.35 -0.23
N LEU A 322 18.18 -16.52 0.02
CA LEU A 322 17.71 -17.42 -1.05
C LEU A 322 16.61 -16.76 -1.91
N GLY A 323 15.71 -15.99 -1.30
CA GLY A 323 14.65 -15.26 -2.02
C GLY A 323 15.14 -14.00 -2.76
N HIS A 324 16.31 -13.46 -2.39
CA HIS A 324 16.82 -12.19 -2.89
C HIS A 324 17.91 -12.30 -3.97
N ARG A 325 18.34 -13.51 -4.36
CA ARG A 325 19.28 -13.72 -5.48
C ARG A 325 18.62 -13.55 -6.85
N ARG A 326 18.17 -12.33 -7.15
CA ARG A 326 17.51 -12.00 -8.41
C ARG A 326 18.46 -12.01 -9.61
N GLU A 327 19.77 -11.92 -9.39
CA GLU A 327 20.79 -12.02 -10.45
C GLU A 327 21.01 -13.45 -10.98
N GLN A 328 20.51 -14.47 -10.27
CA GLN A 328 20.67 -15.89 -10.64
C GLN A 328 19.41 -16.50 -11.26
N SER A 329 18.28 -15.78 -11.26
CA SER A 329 17.04 -16.21 -11.91
C SER A 329 17.12 -15.91 -13.42
N PRO A 330 16.93 -16.91 -14.31
CA PRO A 330 16.82 -16.65 -15.74
C PRO A 330 15.53 -15.84 -15.97
N GLY A 331 15.69 -14.67 -16.60
CA GLY A 331 14.58 -13.78 -16.95
C GLY A 331 13.71 -14.29 -18.08
#